data_AF-A0A842UVM5-F1
#
_entry.id   AF-A0A842UVM5-F1
#
_cell.length_a   1.000
_cell.length_b   1.000
_cell.length_c   1.000
_cell.angle_alpha   90.00
_cell.angle_beta   90.00
_cell.angle_gamma   90.00
#
_symmetry.space_group_name_H-M   'P 1'
#
loop_
_entity.id
_entity.type
_entity.pdbx_description
1 polymer ?
#
loop_
_entity_poly.entity_id
_entity_poly.type
_entity_poly.pdbx_seq_one_letter_code
_entity_poly.pdbx_strand_id
1 'polypeptide(L)'
;CEHCGRETTKLHYCKSCGLAEKDQCSHGDAFPYRKKEIDIREIFSAALKTLNMRNYPDLIKGVRGTSNKDHTPENLAKGILRAKHDIFVNKDGTTRYDVTEMPLTHFRPNEIGTSVEKLRELGYDHDIYGKELESEDQLLEILPQDVVIPACKESPDEGADEIFFRVANYVDDLLQNLYKLHPIYNLKSKKDLVGQLIVGLAPHTSAGIIGRIIGFSRTQGCFSNPVWHAEQRRDCEGDETCIILLADLFLNFSRRYLPAHRGSTQDAPLVLTTELIPSEADDMIFDMDTVWKYPLEFYEAACSHTQPWDYKMEVLNDRLGKAEQYEGIGFTHDTSNINSGIRCSAYKTLPTMEEKLKGQMRIAEKIRAVDTGDVARLVIEKHFLKDTKGNLRKFSMQEFRCVKCNDKFRRPPLVGKCTNCGGKIIFTIAEGSVIKYLEPSISLAEKYQVPEYLRQSLDLLQRRVEGVFGKEKERQEGLGKWFG
;
A
#
# COMPACT_ATOMS: atom_id res chain seq x y z
N CYS A 1 21.02 28.75 1.58
CA CYS A 1 21.45 29.35 0.29
C CYS A 1 22.31 28.33 -0.42
N GLU A 2 21.99 27.99 -1.67
CA GLU A 2 22.67 26.93 -2.43
C GLU A 2 24.11 27.30 -2.83
N HIS A 3 24.46 28.59 -2.82
CA HIS A 3 25.81 29.05 -3.13
C HIS A 3 26.72 29.18 -1.90
N CYS A 4 26.18 29.64 -0.76
CA CYS A 4 27.00 29.98 0.42
C CYS A 4 26.63 29.21 1.70
N GLY A 5 25.64 28.31 1.66
CA GLY A 5 25.23 27.48 2.79
C GLY A 5 24.48 28.20 3.92
N ARG A 6 24.40 29.53 3.90
CA ARG A 6 23.72 30.31 4.97
C ARG A 6 22.21 30.15 4.95
N GLU A 7 21.58 30.32 6.11
CA GLU A 7 20.13 30.30 6.26
C GLU A 7 19.48 31.42 5.44
N THR A 8 18.34 31.11 4.83
CA THR A 8 17.59 32.03 3.97
C THR A 8 16.31 32.46 4.64
N THR A 9 15.95 33.73 4.52
CA THR A 9 14.66 34.24 5.00
C THR A 9 13.56 34.00 3.97
N LYS A 10 12.37 33.64 4.46
CA LYS A 10 11.20 33.47 3.60
C LYS A 10 10.73 34.85 3.11
N LEU A 11 10.58 35.00 1.80
CA LEU A 11 9.98 36.18 1.19
C LEU A 11 8.55 35.87 0.76
N HIS A 12 7.69 36.88 0.88
CA HIS A 12 6.32 36.86 0.40
C HIS A 12 6.21 37.68 -0.89
N TYR A 13 5.09 37.50 -1.61
CA TYR A 13 4.84 38.15 -2.89
C TYR A 13 3.48 38.83 -2.89
N CYS A 14 3.49 40.14 -3.10
CA CYS A 14 2.30 40.94 -3.38
C CYS A 14 2.24 41.26 -4.88
N LYS A 15 1.04 41.16 -5.48
CA LYS A 15 0.84 41.49 -6.90
C LYS A 15 1.18 42.94 -7.23
N SER A 16 1.03 43.86 -6.26
CA SER A 16 1.29 45.29 -6.43
C SER A 16 2.71 45.70 -6.01
N CYS A 17 3.20 45.21 -4.87
CA CYS A 17 4.53 45.60 -4.34
C CYS A 17 5.69 44.74 -4.83
N GLY A 18 5.42 43.56 -5.41
CA GLY A 18 6.46 42.59 -5.72
C GLY A 18 6.88 41.78 -4.48
N LEU A 19 8.19 41.64 -4.25
CA LEU A 19 8.71 40.89 -3.10
C LEU A 19 8.54 41.69 -1.81
N ALA A 20 8.01 41.05 -0.78
CA ALA A 20 7.82 41.62 0.55
C ALA A 20 8.44 40.71 1.61
N GLU A 21 9.01 41.28 2.66
CA GLU A 21 9.55 40.49 3.77
C GLU A 21 8.44 39.99 4.71
N LYS A 22 7.33 40.73 4.78
CA LYS A 22 6.19 40.43 5.65
C LYS A 22 5.04 39.78 4.87
N ASP A 23 4.24 39.00 5.57
CA ASP A 23 3.02 38.36 5.09
C ASP A 23 1.87 39.35 4.88
N GLN A 24 1.99 40.58 5.40
CA GLN A 24 1.07 41.68 5.16
C GLN A 24 1.78 42.90 4.56
N CYS A 25 1.10 43.53 3.61
CA CYS A 25 1.50 44.79 3.04
C CYS A 25 0.31 45.77 3.01
N SER A 26 0.54 47.00 2.57
CA SER A 26 -0.51 48.02 2.41
C SER A 26 -1.64 47.62 1.45
N HIS A 27 -1.47 46.55 0.67
CA HIS A 27 -2.44 46.04 -0.29
C HIS A 27 -3.11 44.72 0.17
N GLY A 28 -2.98 44.36 1.45
CA GLY A 28 -3.52 43.14 2.04
C GLY A 28 -2.49 42.01 2.17
N ASP A 29 -2.98 40.78 2.25
CA ASP A 29 -2.17 39.58 2.47
C ASP A 29 -1.24 39.28 1.27
N ALA A 30 0.04 39.08 1.54
CA ALA A 30 1.05 38.68 0.58
C ALA A 30 1.14 37.14 0.50
N PHE A 31 1.26 36.62 -0.72
CA PHE A 31 1.31 35.18 -0.94
C PHE A 31 2.70 34.61 -0.61
N PRO A 32 2.79 33.41 0.00
CA PRO A 32 4.08 32.80 0.34
C PRO A 32 4.83 32.23 -0.87
N TYR A 33 4.24 32.29 -2.07
CA TYR A 33 4.80 31.77 -3.31
C TYR A 33 4.38 32.64 -4.50
N ARG A 34 5.07 32.46 -5.63
CA ARG A 34 4.69 33.01 -6.93
C ARG A 34 5.06 32.05 -8.05
N LYS A 35 4.37 32.14 -9.17
CA LYS A 35 4.83 31.49 -10.41
C LYS A 35 6.11 32.17 -10.86
N LYS A 36 7.16 31.39 -11.03
CA LYS A 36 8.48 31.87 -11.46
C LYS A 36 9.11 30.81 -12.35
N GLU A 37 9.87 31.25 -13.34
CA GLU A 37 10.81 30.39 -14.04
C GLU A 37 12.02 30.11 -13.14
N ILE A 38 12.45 28.86 -13.09
CA ILE A 38 13.54 28.38 -12.27
C ILE A 38 14.56 27.75 -13.21
N ASP A 39 15.81 28.23 -13.18
CA ASP A 39 16.90 27.55 -13.85
C ASP A 39 17.33 26.34 -13.04
N ILE A 40 16.86 25.16 -13.46
CA ILE A 40 17.16 23.90 -12.79
C ILE A 40 18.62 23.50 -12.90
N ARG A 41 19.35 23.96 -13.93
CA ARG A 41 20.73 23.51 -14.19
C ARG A 41 21.67 23.97 -13.07
N GLU A 42 21.53 25.22 -12.65
CA GLU A 42 22.35 25.77 -11.57
C GLU A 42 22.07 25.06 -10.24
N ILE A 43 20.80 24.95 -9.87
CA ILE A 43 20.34 24.29 -8.64
C ILE A 43 20.81 22.83 -8.61
N PHE A 44 20.64 22.11 -9.73
CA PHE A 44 21.06 20.72 -9.84
C PHE A 44 22.58 20.56 -9.73
N SER A 45 23.35 21.45 -10.38
CA SER A 45 24.81 21.45 -10.27
C SER A 45 25.30 21.76 -8.85
N ALA A 46 24.61 22.65 -8.13
CA ALA A 46 24.91 22.97 -6.74
C ALA A 46 24.63 21.76 -5.83
N ALA A 47 23.48 21.10 -6.02
CA ALA A 47 23.12 19.89 -5.27
C ALA A 47 24.14 18.75 -5.48
N LEU A 48 24.58 18.50 -6.72
CA LEU A 48 25.61 17.50 -7.02
C LEU A 48 26.96 17.83 -6.35
N LYS A 49 27.35 19.12 -6.32
CA LYS A 49 28.56 19.55 -5.60
C LYS A 49 28.42 19.32 -4.10
N THR A 50 27.28 19.64 -3.49
CA THR A 50 27.04 19.39 -2.06
C THR A 50 27.14 17.91 -1.71
N LEU A 51 26.60 17.05 -2.59
CA LEU A 51 26.63 15.60 -2.45
C LEU A 51 27.98 14.96 -2.83
N ASN A 52 28.95 15.74 -3.35
CA ASN A 52 30.19 15.22 -3.92
C ASN A 52 29.99 14.12 -4.98
N MET A 53 28.88 14.17 -5.73
CA MET A 53 28.53 13.17 -6.73
C MET A 53 28.89 13.63 -8.13
N ARG A 54 29.65 12.79 -8.86
CA ARG A 54 29.92 12.99 -10.30
C ARG A 54 28.96 12.19 -11.18
N ASN A 55 28.62 10.98 -10.73
CA ASN A 55 27.67 10.11 -11.41
C ASN A 55 26.32 10.22 -10.71
N TYR A 56 25.26 10.33 -11.49
CA TYR A 56 23.88 10.41 -11.03
C TYR A 56 22.97 9.58 -11.94
N PRO A 57 21.79 9.15 -11.45
CA PRO A 57 20.86 8.34 -12.25
C PRO A 57 20.31 9.08 -13.48
N ASP A 58 20.03 8.35 -14.55
CA ASP A 58 19.50 8.91 -15.80
C ASP A 58 18.12 9.56 -15.63
N LEU A 59 17.31 9.06 -14.69
CA LEU A 59 15.96 9.52 -14.44
C LEU A 59 15.75 9.87 -12.97
N ILE A 60 15.49 11.14 -12.71
CA ILE A 60 15.09 11.64 -11.38
C ILE A 60 13.67 12.19 -11.52
N LYS A 61 12.70 11.48 -10.95
CA LYS A 61 11.29 11.86 -11.03
C LYS A 61 10.98 12.94 -10.00
N GLY A 62 10.31 14.00 -10.43
CA GLY A 62 9.78 15.05 -9.56
C GLY A 62 8.26 15.15 -9.64
N VAL A 63 7.69 16.02 -8.81
CA VAL A 63 6.26 16.36 -8.88
C VAL A 63 5.98 17.36 -9.99
N ARG A 64 4.81 17.30 -10.62
CA ARG A 64 4.38 18.29 -11.63
C ARG A 64 4.17 19.68 -11.03
N GLY A 65 3.83 19.74 -9.74
CA GLY A 65 3.63 20.95 -8.97
C GLY A 65 3.46 20.58 -7.51
N THR A 66 3.90 21.47 -6.62
CA THR A 66 3.73 21.32 -5.18
C THR A 66 2.27 21.54 -4.79
N SER A 67 1.74 20.75 -3.86
CA SER A 67 0.34 20.78 -3.42
C SER A 67 0.16 21.29 -1.98
N ASN A 68 1.27 21.58 -1.30
CA ASN A 68 1.30 22.15 0.04
C ASN A 68 0.98 23.64 0.03
N LYS A 69 0.51 24.15 1.17
CA LYS A 69 0.00 25.53 1.34
C LYS A 69 0.98 26.60 0.87
N ASP A 70 2.26 26.39 1.19
CA ASP A 70 3.33 27.35 0.91
C ASP A 70 4.08 27.07 -0.40
N HIS A 71 3.72 26.02 -1.15
CA HIS A 71 4.46 25.55 -2.32
C HIS A 71 5.97 25.33 -2.05
N THR A 72 6.34 25.03 -0.79
CA THR A 72 7.73 24.81 -0.39
C THR A 72 8.22 23.47 -0.95
N PRO A 73 9.24 23.44 -1.81
CA PRO A 73 9.80 22.20 -2.33
C PRO A 73 10.72 21.55 -1.29
N GLU A 74 10.89 20.22 -1.41
CA GLU A 74 11.96 19.51 -0.70
C GLU A 74 13.34 19.86 -1.33
N ASN A 75 14.40 19.73 -0.54
CA ASN A 75 15.77 19.89 -1.03
C ASN A 75 16.08 18.85 -2.13
N LEU A 76 16.48 19.33 -3.32
CA LEU A 76 16.76 18.51 -4.50
C LEU A 76 17.83 17.43 -4.25
N ALA A 77 18.79 17.68 -3.37
CA ALA A 77 19.82 16.71 -3.00
C ALA A 77 19.21 15.40 -2.45
N LYS A 78 18.11 15.51 -1.69
CA LYS A 78 17.37 14.33 -1.20
C LYS A 78 16.79 13.53 -2.36
N GLY A 79 16.19 14.20 -3.34
CA GLY A 79 15.64 13.55 -4.54
C GLY A 79 16.70 12.82 -5.38
N ILE A 80 17.90 13.39 -5.52
CA ILE A 80 19.04 12.74 -6.21
C ILE A 80 19.46 11.47 -5.46
N LEU A 81 19.60 11.54 -4.14
CA LEU A 81 19.96 10.39 -3.32
C LEU A 81 18.87 9.31 -3.34
N ARG A 82 17.58 9.68 -3.31
CA ARG A 82 16.48 8.71 -3.44
C ARG A 82 16.55 7.96 -4.78
N ALA A 83 16.80 8.68 -5.88
CA ALA A 83 16.97 8.06 -7.19
C ALA A 83 18.22 7.17 -7.27
N LYS A 84 19.32 7.52 -6.57
CA LYS A 84 20.54 6.70 -6.49
C LYS A 84 20.25 5.34 -5.83
N HIS A 85 19.41 5.33 -4.80
CA HIS A 85 19.05 4.14 -4.04
C HIS A 85 17.75 3.47 -4.52
N ASP A 86 17.16 3.94 -5.63
CA ASP A 86 15.89 3.45 -6.17
C ASP A 86 14.78 3.30 -5.10
N ILE A 87 14.56 4.40 -4.35
CA ILE A 87 13.47 4.52 -3.37
C ILE A 87 12.50 5.64 -3.75
N PHE A 88 11.23 5.46 -3.38
CA PHE A 88 10.15 6.37 -3.71
C PHE A 88 9.66 7.13 -2.48
N VAL A 89 9.18 8.35 -2.69
CA VAL A 89 8.76 9.26 -1.62
C VAL A 89 7.24 9.47 -1.65
N ASN A 90 6.62 9.51 -0.47
CA ASN A 90 5.22 9.86 -0.32
C ASN A 90 5.02 11.38 -0.10
N LYS A 91 3.76 11.82 -0.07
CA LYS A 91 3.31 13.22 0.04
C LYS A 91 3.91 14.00 1.22
N ASP A 92 4.35 13.33 2.27
CA ASP A 92 4.88 13.90 3.51
C ASP A 92 6.42 13.86 3.61
N GLY A 93 7.09 13.30 2.60
CA GLY A 93 8.55 13.21 2.51
C GLY A 93 9.13 11.86 2.95
N THR A 94 8.34 10.95 3.51
CA THR A 94 8.81 9.64 3.97
C THR A 94 8.75 8.58 2.88
N THR A 95 9.49 7.48 3.07
CA THR A 95 9.37 6.26 2.27
C THR A 95 8.47 5.27 3.00
N ARG A 96 7.45 4.74 2.33
CA ARG A 96 6.48 3.82 2.92
C ARG A 96 6.50 2.48 2.24
N TYR A 97 6.29 1.44 3.03
CA TYR A 97 6.03 0.09 2.54
C TYR A 97 4.62 -0.32 2.98
N ASP A 98 3.69 -0.37 2.03
CA ASP A 98 2.30 -0.78 2.29
C ASP A 98 2.23 -2.31 2.33
N VAL A 99 1.55 -2.85 3.34
CA VAL A 99 1.55 -4.29 3.63
C VAL A 99 0.25 -4.70 4.33
N THR A 100 -0.24 -5.90 4.02
CA THR A 100 -1.41 -6.48 4.70
C THR A 100 -1.04 -6.94 6.10
N GLU A 101 -1.88 -6.64 7.08
CA GLU A 101 -1.67 -7.00 8.47
C GLU A 101 -2.07 -8.46 8.74
N MET A 102 -1.27 -9.16 9.53
CA MET A 102 -1.54 -10.52 9.96
C MET A 102 -1.18 -10.68 11.44
N PRO A 103 -2.13 -11.02 12.32
CA PRO A 103 -1.84 -11.17 13.74
C PRO A 103 -0.98 -12.41 13.99
N LEU A 104 -0.03 -12.28 14.91
CA LEU A 104 0.84 -13.36 15.36
C LEU A 104 1.09 -13.19 16.86
N THR A 105 0.90 -14.24 17.64
CA THR A 105 1.22 -14.24 19.08
C THR A 105 2.50 -15.03 19.37
N HIS A 106 2.83 -16.00 18.51
CA HIS A 106 3.93 -16.93 18.72
C HIS A 106 4.69 -17.21 17.43
N PHE A 107 5.98 -17.41 17.51
CA PHE A 107 6.83 -17.77 16.37
C PHE A 107 7.97 -18.71 16.77
N ARG A 108 8.53 -19.40 15.79
CA ARG A 108 9.82 -20.11 15.91
C ARG A 108 10.93 -19.31 15.22
N PRO A 109 12.16 -19.26 15.77
CA PRO A 109 13.28 -18.54 15.13
C PRO A 109 13.50 -18.90 13.66
N ASN A 110 13.39 -20.18 13.29
CA ASN A 110 13.53 -20.67 11.90
C ASN A 110 12.48 -20.07 10.95
N GLU A 111 11.27 -19.78 11.44
CA GLU A 111 10.20 -19.20 10.63
C GLU A 111 10.51 -17.78 10.17
N ILE A 112 11.20 -17.01 11.01
CA ILE A 112 11.51 -15.59 10.77
C ILE A 112 12.95 -15.40 10.28
N GLY A 113 13.74 -16.47 10.22
CA GLY A 113 15.10 -16.46 9.70
C GLY A 113 16.11 -15.70 10.58
N THR A 114 15.84 -15.57 11.87
CA THR A 114 16.69 -14.88 12.86
C THR A 114 17.36 -15.90 13.76
N SER A 115 18.67 -15.74 14.03
CA SER A 115 19.41 -16.70 14.86
C SER A 115 19.01 -16.60 16.33
N VAL A 116 19.20 -17.69 17.06
CA VAL A 116 18.93 -17.76 18.51
C VAL A 116 19.74 -16.71 19.27
N GLU A 117 21.01 -16.52 18.93
CA GLU A 117 21.87 -15.52 19.59
C GLU A 117 21.31 -14.11 19.40
N LYS A 118 20.82 -13.81 18.20
CA LYS A 118 20.25 -12.49 17.92
C LYS A 118 18.93 -12.27 18.65
N LEU A 119 18.11 -13.30 18.79
CA LEU A 119 16.86 -13.21 19.56
C LEU A 119 17.14 -13.03 21.07
N ARG A 120 18.14 -13.71 21.62
CA ARG A 120 18.60 -13.48 23.00
C ARG A 120 19.07 -12.02 23.19
N GLU A 121 19.84 -11.46 22.25
CA GLU A 121 20.22 -10.03 22.30
C GLU A 121 19.01 -9.08 22.29
N LEU A 122 17.89 -9.50 21.68
CA LEU A 122 16.65 -8.71 21.62
C LEU A 122 15.77 -8.87 22.87
N GLY A 123 16.12 -9.76 23.80
CA GLY A 123 15.40 -10.03 25.05
C GLY A 123 14.55 -11.29 25.05
N TYR A 124 14.71 -12.18 24.06
CA TYR A 124 14.04 -13.49 24.05
C TYR A 124 14.91 -14.54 24.74
N ASP A 125 14.73 -14.70 26.05
CA ASP A 125 15.55 -15.60 26.86
C ASP A 125 14.95 -17.01 27.01
N HIS A 126 13.62 -17.11 27.06
CA HIS A 126 12.90 -18.35 27.36
C HIS A 126 11.80 -18.64 26.32
N ASP A 127 11.52 -19.93 26.12
CA ASP A 127 10.37 -20.40 25.36
C ASP A 127 9.06 -20.37 26.15
N ILE A 128 7.94 -20.68 25.49
CA ILE A 128 6.60 -20.70 26.11
C ILE A 128 6.46 -21.68 27.29
N TYR A 129 7.39 -22.62 27.44
CA TYR A 129 7.42 -23.59 28.55
C TYR A 129 8.40 -23.17 29.66
N GLY A 130 8.99 -21.98 29.55
CA GLY A 130 9.97 -21.44 30.49
C GLY A 130 11.36 -22.07 30.38
N LYS A 131 11.67 -22.76 29.27
CA LYS A 131 13.02 -23.30 29.03
C LYS A 131 13.89 -22.26 28.33
N GLU A 132 15.18 -22.25 28.61
CA GLU A 132 16.13 -21.36 27.93
C GLU A 132 16.09 -21.58 26.40
N LEU A 133 16.16 -20.48 25.63
CA LEU A 133 16.12 -20.51 24.17
C LEU A 133 17.44 -21.02 23.61
N GLU A 134 17.55 -22.30 23.26
CA GLU A 134 18.75 -22.95 22.74
C GLU A 134 18.63 -23.43 21.28
N SER A 135 17.40 -23.54 20.77
CA SER A 135 17.09 -24.14 19.46
C SER A 135 16.20 -23.25 18.60
N GLU A 136 16.38 -23.33 17.27
CA GLU A 136 15.57 -22.59 16.30
C GLU A 136 14.14 -23.12 16.13
N ASP A 137 13.84 -24.29 16.70
CA ASP A 137 12.52 -24.93 16.67
C ASP A 137 11.70 -24.67 17.95
N GLN A 138 12.26 -23.98 18.94
CA GLN A 138 11.51 -23.58 20.12
C GLN A 138 10.47 -22.50 19.77
N LEU A 139 9.33 -22.58 20.43
CA LEU A 139 8.26 -21.62 20.27
C LEU A 139 8.41 -20.49 21.28
N LEU A 140 8.43 -19.27 20.77
CA LEU A 140 8.56 -18.04 21.54
C LEU A 140 7.23 -17.26 21.45
N GLU A 141 6.84 -16.61 22.53
CA GLU A 141 5.79 -15.59 22.52
C GLU A 141 6.37 -14.28 22.01
N ILE A 142 5.71 -13.63 21.05
CA ILE A 142 6.19 -12.37 20.49
C ILE A 142 5.97 -11.20 21.46
N LEU A 143 6.97 -10.36 21.63
CA LEU A 143 6.83 -9.16 22.45
C LEU A 143 5.87 -8.14 21.79
N PRO A 144 5.14 -7.33 22.57
CA PRO A 144 4.01 -6.54 22.09
C PRO A 144 4.30 -5.59 20.91
N GLN A 145 5.50 -5.03 20.79
CA GLN A 145 5.87 -4.09 19.72
C GLN A 145 6.89 -4.70 18.73
N ASP A 146 7.10 -6.01 18.77
CA ASP A 146 7.98 -6.68 17.83
C ASP A 146 7.22 -7.07 16.56
N VAL A 147 7.90 -6.93 15.42
CA VAL A 147 7.31 -7.03 14.09
C VAL A 147 8.18 -7.91 13.20
N VAL A 148 7.55 -8.85 12.51
CA VAL A 148 8.13 -9.66 11.45
C VAL A 148 7.65 -9.11 10.11
N ILE A 149 8.57 -8.60 9.30
CA ILE A 149 8.24 -7.94 8.03
C ILE A 149 8.33 -8.92 6.84
N PRO A 150 7.58 -8.72 5.75
CA PRO A 150 7.55 -9.65 4.63
C PRO A 150 8.80 -9.56 3.74
N ALA A 151 9.31 -10.71 3.32
CA ALA A 151 10.40 -10.91 2.37
C ALA A 151 10.04 -12.04 1.39
N CYS A 152 8.91 -11.89 0.69
CA CYS A 152 8.39 -12.89 -0.24
C CYS A 152 9.07 -12.84 -1.62
N LYS A 153 9.95 -13.80 -1.91
CA LYS A 153 10.60 -13.92 -3.24
C LYS A 153 9.67 -14.38 -4.37
N GLU A 154 8.51 -14.94 -4.03
CA GLU A 154 7.53 -15.46 -5.00
C GLU A 154 6.54 -14.37 -5.45
N SER A 155 6.53 -13.23 -4.78
CA SER A 155 5.73 -12.07 -5.18
C SER A 155 6.40 -11.38 -6.38
N PRO A 156 5.62 -10.84 -7.34
CA PRO A 156 6.16 -9.91 -8.34
C PRO A 156 6.58 -8.57 -7.71
N ASP A 157 6.06 -8.25 -6.52
CA ASP A 157 6.37 -7.05 -5.76
C ASP A 157 7.65 -7.26 -4.94
N GLU A 158 8.49 -6.23 -4.80
CA GLU A 158 9.72 -6.31 -4.00
C GLU A 158 9.44 -6.50 -2.50
N GLY A 159 10.33 -7.24 -1.83
CA GLY A 159 10.23 -7.49 -0.39
C GLY A 159 10.59 -6.26 0.46
N ALA A 160 10.03 -6.19 1.67
CA ALA A 160 10.31 -5.10 2.61
C ALA A 160 11.79 -5.08 3.04
N ASP A 161 12.43 -6.25 3.09
CA ASP A 161 13.86 -6.42 3.37
C ASP A 161 14.75 -5.69 2.36
N GLU A 162 14.37 -5.69 1.08
CA GLU A 162 15.10 -5.02 0.02
C GLU A 162 14.93 -3.51 0.09
N ILE A 163 13.68 -3.06 0.21
CA ILE A 163 13.36 -1.64 0.24
C ILE A 163 13.95 -0.99 1.48
N PHE A 164 13.77 -1.57 2.68
CA PHE A 164 14.31 -0.96 3.91
C PHE A 164 15.83 -1.01 3.98
N PHE A 165 16.49 -2.00 3.37
CA PHE A 165 17.94 -1.97 3.24
C PHE A 165 18.39 -0.78 2.35
N ARG A 166 17.68 -0.50 1.24
CA ARG A 166 17.96 0.69 0.41
C ARG A 166 17.64 1.99 1.13
N VAL A 167 16.55 2.05 1.90
CA VAL A 167 16.20 3.24 2.72
C VAL A 167 17.24 3.50 3.81
N ALA A 168 17.74 2.46 4.50
CA ALA A 168 18.80 2.60 5.49
C ALA A 168 20.09 3.16 4.88
N ASN A 169 20.52 2.63 3.73
CA ASN A 169 21.67 3.15 2.98
C ASN A 169 21.45 4.60 2.50
N TYR A 170 20.23 4.94 2.08
CA TYR A 170 19.86 6.30 1.75
C TYR A 170 19.97 7.25 2.95
N VAL A 171 19.48 6.83 4.12
CA VAL A 171 19.57 7.63 5.35
C VAL A 171 21.03 7.87 5.73
N ASP A 172 21.89 6.86 5.65
CA ASP A 172 23.32 7.01 5.93
C ASP A 172 24.01 7.95 4.94
N ASP A 173 23.75 7.78 3.63
CA ASP A 173 24.27 8.68 2.61
C ASP A 173 23.76 10.12 2.80
N LEU A 174 22.51 10.28 3.22
CA LEU A 174 21.91 11.57 3.51
C LEU A 174 22.60 12.25 4.70
N LEU A 175 22.81 11.51 5.78
CA LEU A 175 23.52 11.99 6.97
C LEU A 175 24.96 12.40 6.63
N GLN A 176 25.71 11.57 5.91
CA GLN A 176 27.10 11.86 5.56
C GLN A 176 27.24 12.99 4.54
N ASN A 177 26.47 12.93 3.44
CA ASN A 177 26.71 13.81 2.29
C ASN A 177 25.98 15.15 2.43
N LEU A 178 24.75 15.17 2.94
CA LEU A 178 23.99 16.42 3.09
C LEU A 178 24.21 17.05 4.47
N TYR A 179 24.10 16.27 5.54
CA TYR A 179 24.13 16.78 6.91
C TYR A 179 25.52 16.77 7.56
N LYS A 180 26.52 16.11 6.94
CA LYS A 180 27.89 15.97 7.45
C LYS A 180 27.95 15.33 8.85
N LEU A 181 27.08 14.34 9.09
CA LEU A 181 26.98 13.55 10.31
C LEU A 181 27.43 12.11 10.07
N HIS A 182 27.69 11.38 11.16
CA HIS A 182 28.00 9.96 11.10
C HIS A 182 26.77 9.14 10.65
N PRO A 183 26.97 8.02 9.93
CA PRO A 183 25.90 7.09 9.62
C PRO A 183 25.29 6.50 10.91
N ILE A 184 24.01 6.17 10.85
CA ILE A 184 23.27 5.59 11.98
C ILE A 184 23.07 4.09 11.83
N TYR A 185 22.87 3.60 10.60
CA TYR A 185 22.54 2.20 10.35
C TYR A 185 23.78 1.36 10.04
N ASN A 186 24.58 1.79 9.05
CA ASN A 186 25.78 1.11 8.56
C ASN A 186 25.59 -0.39 8.32
N LEU A 187 24.46 -0.76 7.70
CA LEU A 187 24.08 -2.14 7.46
C LEU A 187 24.96 -2.76 6.38
N LYS A 188 25.49 -3.95 6.63
CA LYS A 188 26.25 -4.74 5.66
C LYS A 188 25.33 -5.70 4.90
N SER A 189 24.26 -6.14 5.54
CA SER A 189 23.31 -7.09 5.01
C SER A 189 21.89 -6.75 5.41
N LYS A 190 20.90 -7.32 4.69
CA LYS A 190 19.49 -7.18 5.04
C LYS A 190 19.16 -7.76 6.42
N LYS A 191 19.91 -8.77 6.89
CA LYS A 191 19.74 -9.35 8.23
C LYS A 191 20.03 -8.32 9.34
N ASP A 192 20.83 -7.31 9.05
CA ASP A 192 21.20 -6.27 10.01
C ASP A 192 20.05 -5.28 10.29
N LEU A 193 18.96 -5.36 9.51
CA LEU A 193 17.70 -4.66 9.81
C LEU A 193 17.02 -5.19 11.09
N VAL A 194 17.36 -6.42 11.53
CA VAL A 194 16.85 -6.97 12.78
C VAL A 194 17.35 -6.13 13.96
N GLY A 195 16.42 -5.66 14.78
CA GLY A 195 16.62 -4.73 15.88
C GLY A 195 16.39 -3.26 15.53
N GLN A 196 16.23 -2.92 14.23
CA GLN A 196 15.94 -1.55 13.82
C GLN A 196 14.49 -1.19 14.12
N LEU A 197 14.28 0.08 14.47
CA LEU A 197 12.96 0.62 14.78
C LEU A 197 12.22 1.08 13.52
N ILE A 198 10.94 0.75 13.49
CA ILE A 198 9.99 1.12 12.46
C ILE A 198 8.79 1.84 13.09
N VAL A 199 7.99 2.48 12.25
CA VAL A 199 6.71 3.06 12.59
C VAL A 199 5.66 2.41 11.72
N GLY A 200 4.68 1.75 12.35
CA GLY A 200 3.44 1.33 11.71
C GLY A 200 2.46 2.49 11.68
N LEU A 201 1.86 2.74 10.53
CA LEU A 201 0.87 3.79 10.36
C LEU A 201 -0.26 3.30 9.47
N ALA A 202 -1.44 3.14 10.07
CA ALA A 202 -2.64 2.82 9.33
C ALA A 202 -3.10 3.97 8.41
N PRO A 203 -3.67 3.64 7.24
CA PRO A 203 -4.54 4.55 6.50
C PRO A 203 -5.63 5.15 7.39
N HIS A 204 -5.96 6.41 7.14
CA HIS A 204 -6.93 7.24 7.81
C HIS A 204 -6.60 7.65 9.26
N THR A 205 -5.44 7.26 9.78
CA THR A 205 -4.95 7.68 11.10
C THR A 205 -3.80 8.69 10.99
N SER A 206 -3.37 9.24 12.13
CA SER A 206 -2.24 10.17 12.21
C SER A 206 -1.29 9.91 13.38
N ALA A 207 -1.53 8.84 14.13
CA ALA A 207 -0.66 8.36 15.19
C ALA A 207 0.08 7.14 14.65
N GLY A 208 1.40 7.22 14.58
CA GLY A 208 2.24 6.08 14.20
C GLY A 208 2.68 5.31 15.44
N ILE A 209 2.69 3.99 15.37
CA ILE A 209 3.07 3.12 16.50
C ILE A 209 4.49 2.62 16.24
N ILE A 210 5.39 2.82 17.21
CA ILE A 210 6.74 2.31 17.09
C ILE A 210 6.72 0.79 17.20
N GLY A 211 7.48 0.13 16.32
CA GLY A 211 7.76 -1.29 16.39
C GLY A 211 9.23 -1.57 16.18
N ARG A 212 9.66 -2.80 16.49
CA ARG A 212 11.03 -3.27 16.29
C ARG A 212 11.04 -4.50 15.38
N ILE A 213 11.88 -4.48 14.35
CA ILE A 213 11.99 -5.61 13.43
C ILE A 213 12.70 -6.77 14.16
N ILE A 214 12.09 -7.95 14.20
CA ILE A 214 12.71 -9.15 14.78
C ILE A 214 13.09 -10.21 13.75
N GLY A 215 12.57 -10.12 12.53
CA GLY A 215 12.90 -11.05 11.45
C GLY A 215 12.04 -10.84 10.22
N PHE A 216 12.09 -11.83 9.33
CA PHE A 216 11.45 -11.77 8.03
C PHE A 216 10.62 -13.02 7.74
N SER A 217 9.36 -12.81 7.35
CA SER A 217 8.52 -13.90 6.86
C SER A 217 8.67 -14.05 5.34
N ARG A 218 8.48 -15.25 4.81
CA ARG A 218 8.40 -15.50 3.35
C ARG A 218 7.02 -15.19 2.80
N THR A 219 6.07 -14.77 3.65
CA THR A 219 4.72 -14.36 3.26
C THR A 219 4.73 -12.90 2.76
N GLN A 220 3.56 -12.42 2.32
CA GLN A 220 3.36 -11.02 1.93
C GLN A 220 2.74 -10.18 3.07
N GLY A 221 2.48 -10.79 4.22
CA GLY A 221 1.88 -10.12 5.38
C GLY A 221 2.93 -9.60 6.36
N CYS A 222 2.58 -8.54 7.07
CA CYS A 222 3.29 -8.06 8.24
C CYS A 222 2.73 -8.78 9.46
N PHE A 223 3.57 -9.55 10.15
CA PHE A 223 3.18 -10.21 11.38
C PHE A 223 3.61 -9.41 12.60
N SER A 224 2.68 -9.20 13.53
CA SER A 224 2.98 -8.60 14.83
C SER A 224 1.94 -9.04 15.86
N ASN A 225 2.17 -8.68 17.11
CA ASN A 225 1.21 -8.88 18.18
C ASN A 225 -0.14 -8.23 17.78
N PRO A 226 -1.28 -8.91 18.00
CA PRO A 226 -2.60 -8.37 17.70
C PRO A 226 -2.86 -6.97 18.29
N VAL A 227 -2.33 -6.69 19.48
CA VAL A 227 -2.50 -5.38 20.13
C VAL A 227 -1.76 -4.28 19.36
N TRP A 228 -0.63 -4.58 18.71
CA TRP A 228 0.10 -3.61 17.88
C TRP A 228 -0.69 -3.20 16.63
N HIS A 229 -1.43 -4.15 16.05
CA HIS A 229 -2.39 -3.86 14.97
C HIS A 229 -3.59 -3.07 15.50
N ALA A 230 -4.20 -3.50 16.61
CA ALA A 230 -5.35 -2.81 17.20
C ALA A 230 -5.05 -1.36 17.59
N GLU A 231 -3.85 -1.07 18.09
CA GLU A 231 -3.40 0.29 18.42
C GLU A 231 -3.33 1.20 17.18
N GLN A 232 -3.11 0.61 15.99
CA GLN A 232 -3.20 1.31 14.71
C GLN A 232 -4.65 1.49 14.22
N ARG A 233 -5.67 1.12 15.01
CA ARG A 233 -7.09 1.11 14.63
C ARG A 233 -7.36 0.12 13.49
N ARG A 234 -6.91 -1.13 13.71
CA ARG A 234 -6.98 -2.22 12.73
C ARG A 234 -7.43 -3.52 13.37
N ASP A 235 -8.33 -4.19 12.66
CA ASP A 235 -9.01 -5.41 13.13
C ASP A 235 -8.42 -6.68 12.49
N CYS A 236 -7.42 -6.51 11.62
CA CYS A 236 -6.80 -7.59 10.85
C CYS A 236 -7.77 -8.33 9.90
N GLU A 237 -8.82 -7.66 9.40
CA GLU A 237 -9.81 -8.24 8.48
C GLU A 237 -9.37 -8.19 6.99
N GLY A 238 -8.06 -8.17 6.74
CA GLY A 238 -7.47 -7.91 5.42
C GLY A 238 -7.12 -6.43 5.18
N ASP A 239 -7.03 -5.65 6.26
CA ASP A 239 -6.54 -4.29 6.21
C ASP A 239 -5.06 -4.20 5.81
N GLU A 240 -4.72 -3.05 5.26
CA GLU A 240 -3.35 -2.67 4.97
C GLU A 240 -2.88 -1.60 5.96
N THR A 241 -1.62 -1.74 6.40
CA THR A 241 -0.87 -0.70 7.11
C THR A 241 0.36 -0.33 6.31
N CYS A 242 0.99 0.80 6.65
CA CYS A 242 2.28 1.16 6.08
C CYS A 242 3.38 1.14 7.15
N ILE A 243 4.56 0.67 6.76
CA ILE A 243 5.75 0.63 7.60
C ILE A 243 6.76 1.66 7.11
N ILE A 244 7.36 2.40 8.04
CA ILE A 244 8.35 3.43 7.78
C ILE A 244 9.56 3.21 8.71
N LEU A 245 10.80 3.32 8.21
CA LEU A 245 11.97 3.32 9.09
C LEU A 245 12.00 4.59 9.95
N LEU A 246 12.26 4.43 11.25
CA LEU A 246 12.15 5.54 12.20
C LEU A 246 13.09 6.71 11.88
N ALA A 247 14.33 6.45 11.45
CA ALA A 247 15.25 7.54 11.10
C ALA A 247 14.87 8.25 9.79
N ASP A 248 14.31 7.53 8.81
CA ASP A 248 13.77 8.13 7.58
C ASP A 248 12.63 9.10 7.93
N LEU A 249 11.74 8.68 8.84
CA LEU A 249 10.67 9.53 9.36
C LEU A 249 11.23 10.85 9.91
N PHE A 250 12.14 10.79 10.88
CA PHE A 250 12.63 11.99 11.57
C PHE A 250 13.37 12.97 10.64
N LEU A 251 14.12 12.45 9.66
CA LEU A 251 14.92 13.29 8.77
C LEU A 251 14.12 13.89 7.62
N ASN A 252 13.08 13.20 7.15
CA ASN A 252 12.42 13.52 5.90
C ASN A 252 10.98 14.00 6.04
N PHE A 253 10.28 13.65 7.12
CA PHE A 253 8.94 14.13 7.37
C PHE A 253 8.90 15.65 7.59
N SER A 254 7.91 16.32 7.00
CA SER A 254 7.54 17.67 7.40
C SER A 254 6.06 17.95 7.21
N ARG A 255 5.42 18.54 8.23
CA ARG A 255 4.05 19.09 8.11
C ARG A 255 3.93 20.12 6.98
N ARG A 256 5.04 20.77 6.60
CA ARG A 256 5.06 21.73 5.48
C ARG A 256 4.89 21.07 4.12
N TYR A 257 5.14 19.77 3.98
CA TYR A 257 4.95 19.05 2.72
C TYR A 257 3.52 18.55 2.54
N LEU A 258 2.74 18.49 3.62
CA LEU A 258 1.37 18.02 3.57
C LEU A 258 0.51 18.92 2.65
N PRO A 259 -0.37 18.31 1.84
CA PRO A 259 -1.27 19.05 0.97
C PRO A 259 -2.16 20.06 1.73
N ALA A 260 -2.63 21.11 1.07
CA ALA A 260 -3.45 22.15 1.71
C ALA A 260 -4.98 21.85 1.73
N HIS A 261 -5.43 20.71 1.24
CA HIS A 261 -6.87 20.36 1.18
C HIS A 261 -7.34 19.64 2.43
N ARG A 262 -8.67 19.63 2.67
CA ARG A 262 -9.27 18.91 3.81
C ARG A 262 -8.93 17.42 3.76
N GLY A 263 -8.53 16.86 4.90
CA GLY A 263 -8.10 15.45 5.02
C GLY A 263 -6.61 15.21 4.74
N SER A 264 -5.84 16.24 4.40
CA SER A 264 -4.42 16.08 4.05
C SER A 264 -3.50 15.64 5.21
N THR A 265 -3.97 15.81 6.44
CA THR A 265 -3.30 15.37 7.67
C THR A 265 -3.55 13.90 7.99
N GLN A 266 -4.54 13.27 7.35
CA GLN A 266 -4.77 11.84 7.45
C GLN A 266 -3.69 11.09 6.68
N ASP A 267 -3.33 9.91 7.21
CA ASP A 267 -2.21 9.09 6.76
C ASP A 267 -0.87 9.81 6.90
N ALA A 268 -0.69 10.71 7.88
CA ALA A 268 0.60 11.33 8.16
C ALA A 268 0.96 11.10 9.63
N PRO A 269 2.19 10.68 9.95
CA PRO A 269 2.62 10.39 11.32
C PRO A 269 2.87 11.70 12.08
N LEU A 270 1.78 12.30 12.58
CA LEU A 270 1.81 13.59 13.28
C LEU A 270 2.23 13.45 14.74
N VAL A 271 2.00 12.28 15.32
CA VAL A 271 2.32 11.86 16.68
C VAL A 271 2.84 10.41 16.60
N LEU A 272 3.75 10.05 17.51
CA LEU A 272 4.26 8.69 17.64
C LEU A 272 3.93 8.15 19.03
N THR A 273 3.39 6.95 19.08
CA THR A 273 3.18 6.17 20.31
C THR A 273 4.39 5.28 20.51
N THR A 274 5.09 5.50 21.62
CA THR A 274 6.35 4.81 21.94
C THR A 274 6.13 3.53 22.74
N GLU A 275 5.10 3.53 23.59
CA GLU A 275 4.74 2.44 24.48
C GLU A 275 3.30 2.03 24.16
N LEU A 276 3.11 0.73 23.98
CA LEU A 276 1.81 0.17 23.67
C LEU A 276 1.05 -0.07 24.97
N ILE A 277 -0.11 0.58 25.12
CA ILE A 277 -0.98 0.45 26.30
C ILE A 277 -2.26 -0.25 25.83
N PRO A 278 -2.46 -1.55 26.10
CA PRO A 278 -3.56 -2.32 25.54
C PRO A 278 -4.94 -1.72 25.79
N SER A 279 -5.15 -1.03 26.92
CA SER A 279 -6.42 -0.36 27.22
C SER A 279 -6.76 0.85 26.32
N GLU A 280 -5.80 1.38 25.57
CA GLU A 280 -6.01 2.50 24.63
C GLU A 280 -6.29 2.03 23.18
N ALA A 281 -6.07 0.73 22.93
CA ALA A 281 -6.27 0.09 21.64
C ALA A 281 -7.76 0.03 21.24
N ASP A 282 -8.02 -0.42 20.02
CA ASP A 282 -9.40 -0.64 19.56
C ASP A 282 -10.10 -1.79 20.30
N ASP A 283 -11.43 -1.75 20.37
CA ASP A 283 -12.21 -2.61 21.26
C ASP A 283 -12.26 -4.08 20.82
N MET A 284 -12.16 -4.36 19.52
CA MET A 284 -12.23 -5.74 19.00
C MET A 284 -11.17 -6.66 19.60
N ILE A 285 -9.99 -6.16 19.97
CA ILE A 285 -8.93 -7.00 20.53
C ILE A 285 -9.28 -7.51 21.93
N PHE A 286 -10.19 -6.83 22.63
CA PHE A 286 -10.59 -7.19 23.98
C PHE A 286 -11.37 -8.50 24.03
N ASP A 287 -12.01 -8.89 22.93
CA ASP A 287 -12.78 -10.13 22.80
C ASP A 287 -11.91 -11.32 22.30
N MET A 288 -10.59 -11.15 22.17
CA MET A 288 -9.70 -12.23 21.77
C MET A 288 -9.52 -13.24 22.91
N ASP A 289 -9.85 -14.52 22.64
CA ASP A 289 -9.61 -15.63 23.56
C ASP A 289 -8.11 -15.80 23.85
N THR A 290 -7.74 -15.85 25.13
CA THR A 290 -6.33 -15.98 25.57
C THR A 290 -5.99 -17.35 26.14
N VAL A 291 -6.87 -18.34 25.96
CA VAL A 291 -6.73 -19.68 26.55
C VAL A 291 -5.90 -20.62 25.67
N TRP A 292 -5.11 -21.50 26.31
CA TRP A 292 -4.34 -22.54 25.63
C TRP A 292 -5.18 -23.69 25.06
N LYS A 293 -6.37 -23.90 25.63
CA LYS A 293 -7.30 -24.94 25.22
C LYS A 293 -8.71 -24.56 25.65
N TYR A 294 -9.66 -24.71 24.74
CA TYR A 294 -11.06 -24.57 25.12
C TYR A 294 -11.49 -25.69 26.07
N PRO A 295 -12.17 -25.34 27.19
CA PRO A 295 -12.64 -26.30 28.17
C PRO A 295 -13.83 -27.10 27.63
N LEU A 296 -14.17 -28.23 28.27
CA LEU A 296 -15.24 -29.12 27.80
C LEU A 296 -16.60 -28.41 27.79
N GLU A 297 -16.83 -27.61 28.82
CA GLU A 297 -18.04 -26.83 29.08
C GLU A 297 -18.37 -25.89 27.91
N PHE A 298 -17.34 -25.34 27.25
CA PHE A 298 -17.52 -24.52 26.04
C PHE A 298 -18.12 -25.34 24.88
N TYR A 299 -17.62 -26.55 24.66
CA TYR A 299 -18.15 -27.43 23.60
C TYR A 299 -19.58 -27.89 23.90
N GLU A 300 -19.90 -28.17 25.17
CA GLU A 300 -21.25 -28.54 25.61
C GLU A 300 -22.24 -27.37 25.45
N ALA A 301 -21.80 -26.14 25.77
CA ALA A 301 -22.57 -24.92 25.55
C ALA A 301 -22.82 -24.67 24.05
N ALA A 302 -21.81 -24.87 23.20
CA ALA A 302 -21.96 -24.75 21.75
C ALA A 302 -22.97 -25.77 21.19
N CYS A 303 -22.94 -27.03 21.65
CA CYS A 303 -23.94 -28.05 21.31
C CYS A 303 -25.36 -27.67 21.74
N SER A 304 -25.50 -26.87 22.80
CA SER A 304 -26.78 -26.38 23.32
C SER A 304 -27.24 -25.08 22.64
N HIS A 305 -26.48 -24.57 21.65
CA HIS A 305 -26.73 -23.28 20.99
C HIS A 305 -26.82 -22.09 21.96
N THR A 306 -26.06 -22.16 23.06
CA THR A 306 -25.91 -21.05 24.01
C THR A 306 -25.33 -19.84 23.28
N GLN A 307 -25.82 -18.64 23.59
CA GLN A 307 -25.31 -17.43 22.96
C GLN A 307 -23.88 -17.12 23.47
N PRO A 308 -23.01 -16.54 22.63
CA PRO A 308 -21.61 -16.28 23.03
C PRO A 308 -21.47 -15.43 24.29
N TRP A 309 -22.34 -14.45 24.52
CA TRP A 309 -22.31 -13.58 25.71
C TRP A 309 -22.80 -14.26 27.00
N ASP A 310 -23.46 -15.42 26.90
CA ASP A 310 -23.94 -16.17 28.06
C ASP A 310 -22.85 -17.10 28.63
N TYR A 311 -21.85 -17.47 27.81
CA TYR A 311 -20.69 -18.26 28.24
C TYR A 311 -19.45 -17.38 28.37
N LYS A 312 -18.83 -17.36 29.55
CA LYS A 312 -17.64 -16.54 29.80
C LYS A 312 -16.36 -17.33 29.55
N MET A 313 -15.70 -17.05 28.43
CA MET A 313 -14.31 -17.46 28.17
C MET A 313 -13.35 -16.38 28.71
N GLU A 314 -12.12 -16.77 29.06
CA GLU A 314 -11.09 -15.78 29.40
C GLU A 314 -10.63 -15.08 28.11
N VAL A 315 -10.83 -13.76 28.09
CA VAL A 315 -10.47 -12.90 26.96
C VAL A 315 -9.44 -11.87 27.38
N LEU A 316 -8.81 -11.18 26.41
CA LEU A 316 -7.80 -10.17 26.71
C LEU A 316 -8.32 -9.04 27.62
N ASN A 317 -9.61 -8.69 27.50
CA ASN A 317 -10.26 -7.71 28.38
C ASN A 317 -10.07 -8.02 29.88
N ASP A 318 -10.12 -9.31 30.25
CA ASP A 318 -9.99 -9.75 31.65
C ASP A 318 -8.57 -9.57 32.21
N ARG A 319 -7.59 -9.32 31.33
CA ARG A 319 -6.17 -9.13 31.65
C ARG A 319 -5.74 -7.66 31.68
N LEU A 320 -6.57 -6.74 31.18
CA LEU A 320 -6.26 -5.32 31.13
C LEU A 320 -5.89 -4.77 32.51
N GLY A 321 -4.82 -3.98 32.57
CA GLY A 321 -4.31 -3.38 33.81
C GLY A 321 -3.52 -4.33 34.72
N LYS A 322 -3.34 -5.60 34.32
CA LYS A 322 -2.45 -6.55 34.98
C LYS A 322 -1.15 -6.75 34.18
N ALA A 323 -0.18 -7.48 34.72
CA ALA A 323 1.08 -7.74 34.01
C ALA A 323 0.86 -8.66 32.80
N GLU A 324 -0.10 -9.58 32.92
CA GLU A 324 -0.49 -10.59 31.93
C GLU A 324 -1.17 -10.00 30.68
N GLN A 325 -1.34 -8.68 30.58
CA GLN A 325 -1.84 -8.04 29.36
C GLN A 325 -0.82 -8.06 28.21
N TYR A 326 0.46 -8.27 28.52
CA TYR A 326 1.56 -8.26 27.55
C TYR A 326 2.14 -9.65 27.25
N GLU A 327 1.86 -10.64 28.09
CA GLU A 327 2.48 -11.97 28.06
C GLU A 327 1.52 -13.06 28.53
N GLY A 328 1.86 -14.31 28.21
CA GLY A 328 1.08 -15.49 28.56
C GLY A 328 -0.20 -15.67 27.74
N ILE A 329 -0.27 -15.10 26.52
CA ILE A 329 -1.41 -15.28 25.62
C ILE A 329 -1.41 -16.73 25.11
N GLY A 330 -2.47 -17.49 25.34
CA GLY A 330 -2.59 -18.85 24.83
C GLY A 330 -2.98 -18.92 23.35
N PHE A 331 -2.70 -20.05 22.73
CA PHE A 331 -3.28 -20.43 21.44
C PHE A 331 -3.71 -21.90 21.46
N THR A 332 -4.71 -22.25 20.65
CA THR A 332 -5.33 -23.60 20.69
C THR A 332 -4.75 -24.59 19.69
N HIS A 333 -4.24 -24.11 18.54
CA HIS A 333 -3.76 -24.95 17.45
C HIS A 333 -2.36 -24.51 17.02
N ASP A 334 -1.40 -25.42 17.12
CA ASP A 334 -0.04 -25.20 16.66
C ASP A 334 0.06 -25.34 15.13
N THR A 335 1.04 -24.67 14.55
CA THR A 335 1.36 -24.79 13.12
C THR A 335 2.78 -25.27 12.94
N SER A 336 3.05 -25.95 11.82
CA SER A 336 4.40 -26.45 11.53
C SER A 336 5.35 -25.32 11.09
N ASN A 337 4.85 -24.39 10.27
CA ASN A 337 5.58 -23.20 9.85
C ASN A 337 4.59 -22.14 9.34
N ILE A 338 4.64 -20.91 9.86
CA ILE A 338 3.80 -19.77 9.41
C ILE A 338 3.98 -19.44 7.91
N ASN A 339 5.10 -19.86 7.30
CA ASN A 339 5.40 -19.63 5.88
C ASN A 339 4.95 -20.78 4.97
N SER A 340 4.24 -21.76 5.51
CA SER A 340 3.69 -22.89 4.75
C SER A 340 2.51 -22.44 3.90
N GLY A 341 2.43 -22.97 2.67
CA GLY A 341 1.32 -22.71 1.76
C GLY A 341 1.71 -21.88 0.53
N ILE A 342 0.70 -21.37 -0.17
CA ILE A 342 0.86 -20.57 -1.38
C ILE A 342 1.18 -19.13 -0.97
N ARG A 343 2.39 -18.66 -1.28
CA ARG A 343 2.87 -17.35 -0.83
C ARG A 343 2.49 -16.20 -1.76
N CYS A 344 2.06 -16.52 -2.98
CA CYS A 344 1.57 -15.52 -3.94
C CYS A 344 0.29 -16.02 -4.62
N SER A 345 -0.77 -15.23 -4.51
CA SER A 345 -2.06 -15.56 -5.12
C SER A 345 -1.93 -15.63 -6.64
N ALA A 346 -2.52 -16.67 -7.24
CA ALA A 346 -2.64 -16.79 -8.69
C ALA A 346 -3.35 -15.58 -9.32
N TYR A 347 -4.17 -14.84 -8.55
CA TYR A 347 -4.80 -13.61 -9.03
C TYR A 347 -3.78 -12.52 -9.40
N LYS A 348 -2.64 -12.44 -8.70
CA LYS A 348 -1.56 -11.49 -9.01
C LYS A 348 -0.76 -11.91 -10.23
N THR A 349 -0.59 -13.21 -10.47
CA THR A 349 0.25 -13.73 -11.55
C THR A 349 -0.47 -13.89 -12.89
N LEU A 350 -1.80 -14.04 -12.89
CA LEU A 350 -2.59 -14.13 -14.12
C LEU A 350 -2.69 -12.76 -14.83
N PRO A 351 -2.20 -12.62 -16.07
CA PRO A 351 -2.11 -11.32 -16.73
C PRO A 351 -3.47 -10.81 -17.23
N THR A 352 -4.35 -11.69 -17.71
CA THR A 352 -5.61 -11.26 -18.35
C THR A 352 -6.83 -11.49 -17.46
N MET A 353 -7.84 -10.63 -17.61
CA MET A 353 -9.15 -10.81 -16.95
C MET A 353 -9.84 -12.10 -17.38
N GLU A 354 -9.65 -12.53 -18.63
CA GLU A 354 -10.24 -13.76 -19.14
C GLU A 354 -9.65 -14.99 -18.43
N GLU A 355 -8.33 -15.04 -18.23
CA GLU A 355 -7.70 -16.13 -17.48
C GLU A 355 -8.12 -16.12 -16.00
N LYS A 356 -8.23 -14.93 -15.38
CA LYS A 356 -8.73 -14.79 -14.00
C LYS A 356 -10.15 -15.36 -13.88
N LEU A 357 -11.01 -15.04 -14.83
CA LEU A 357 -12.38 -15.53 -14.89
C LEU A 357 -12.43 -17.04 -15.13
N LYS A 358 -11.65 -17.57 -16.08
CA LYS A 358 -11.55 -19.02 -16.31
C LYS A 358 -11.04 -19.74 -15.06
N GLY A 359 -10.06 -19.15 -14.36
CA GLY A 359 -9.54 -19.64 -13.09
C GLY A 359 -10.61 -19.71 -12.00
N GLN A 360 -11.37 -18.62 -11.83
CA GLN A 360 -12.51 -18.54 -10.90
C GLN A 360 -13.56 -19.62 -11.22
N MET A 361 -13.97 -19.73 -12.49
CA MET A 361 -14.99 -20.70 -12.88
C MET A 361 -14.51 -22.14 -12.75
N ARG A 362 -13.24 -22.43 -13.05
CA ARG A 362 -12.64 -23.76 -12.85
C ARG A 362 -12.64 -24.17 -11.37
N ILE A 363 -12.49 -23.21 -10.46
CA ILE A 363 -12.62 -23.46 -9.02
C ILE A 363 -14.08 -23.75 -8.68
N ALA A 364 -15.02 -22.95 -9.20
CA ALA A 364 -16.45 -23.17 -8.99
C ALA A 364 -16.92 -24.55 -9.49
N GLU A 365 -16.43 -25.03 -10.65
CA GLU A 365 -16.73 -26.36 -11.19
C GLU A 365 -16.20 -27.51 -10.31
N LYS A 366 -15.15 -27.27 -9.52
CA LYS A 366 -14.52 -28.29 -8.66
C LYS A 366 -15.15 -28.36 -7.26
N ILE A 367 -15.75 -27.26 -6.80
CA ILE A 367 -16.22 -27.14 -5.42
C ILE A 367 -17.70 -27.50 -5.33
N ARG A 368 -18.04 -28.49 -4.51
CA ARG A 368 -19.42 -28.94 -4.28
C ARG A 368 -20.32 -27.86 -3.64
N ALA A 369 -19.74 -26.97 -2.85
CA ALA A 369 -20.47 -25.93 -2.12
C ALA A 369 -20.90 -24.73 -3.00
N VAL A 370 -20.51 -24.69 -4.28
CA VAL A 370 -20.71 -23.53 -5.15
C VAL A 370 -21.55 -23.91 -6.36
N ASP A 371 -22.61 -23.14 -6.63
CA ASP A 371 -23.40 -23.26 -7.86
C ASP A 371 -22.73 -22.46 -9.00
N THR A 372 -22.31 -23.17 -10.05
CA THR A 372 -21.61 -22.56 -11.19
C THR A 372 -22.50 -21.61 -12.00
N GLY A 373 -23.80 -21.90 -12.11
CA GLY A 373 -24.77 -21.05 -12.79
C GLY A 373 -24.99 -19.75 -12.04
N ASP A 374 -25.06 -19.83 -10.70
CA ASP A 374 -25.23 -18.65 -9.87
C ASP A 374 -23.97 -17.76 -9.85
N VAL A 375 -22.78 -18.35 -9.79
CA VAL A 375 -21.52 -17.59 -9.89
C VAL A 375 -21.42 -16.88 -11.24
N ALA A 376 -21.71 -17.57 -12.34
CA ALA A 376 -21.70 -16.96 -13.68
C ALA A 376 -22.70 -15.80 -13.76
N ARG A 377 -23.92 -15.98 -13.24
CA ARG A 377 -24.95 -14.94 -13.16
C ARG A 377 -24.45 -13.72 -12.38
N LEU A 378 -23.89 -13.92 -11.19
CA LEU A 378 -23.40 -12.84 -10.33
C LEU A 378 -22.27 -12.05 -10.99
N VAL A 379 -21.31 -12.73 -11.61
CA VAL A 379 -20.19 -12.07 -12.32
C VAL A 379 -20.70 -11.20 -13.46
N ILE A 380 -21.59 -11.73 -14.30
CA ILE A 380 -22.16 -10.99 -15.44
C ILE A 380 -22.99 -9.81 -14.93
N GLU A 381 -23.92 -10.04 -14.00
CA GLU A 381 -24.90 -9.04 -13.58
C GLU A 381 -24.28 -7.91 -12.73
N LYS A 382 -23.40 -8.26 -11.80
CA LYS A 382 -22.83 -7.28 -10.85
C LYS A 382 -21.61 -6.57 -11.40
N HIS A 383 -20.81 -7.21 -12.25
CA HIS A 383 -19.58 -6.62 -12.78
C HIS A 383 -19.69 -6.27 -14.26
N PHE A 384 -19.74 -7.27 -15.14
CA PHE A 384 -19.53 -7.04 -16.58
C PHE A 384 -20.63 -6.23 -17.25
N LEU A 385 -21.89 -6.58 -17.01
CA LEU A 385 -23.04 -5.89 -17.62
C LEU A 385 -23.11 -4.42 -17.17
N LYS A 386 -22.79 -4.15 -15.89
CA LYS A 386 -22.75 -2.79 -15.34
C LYS A 386 -21.61 -1.98 -15.95
N ASP A 387 -20.42 -2.57 -16.04
CA ASP A 387 -19.24 -1.91 -16.62
C ASP A 387 -19.46 -1.58 -18.11
N THR A 388 -19.86 -2.56 -18.93
CA THR A 388 -20.10 -2.34 -20.37
C THR A 388 -21.20 -1.30 -20.61
N LYS A 389 -22.34 -1.36 -19.89
CA LYS A 389 -23.40 -0.34 -20.02
C LYS A 389 -22.92 1.05 -19.58
N GLY A 390 -22.15 1.11 -18.49
CA GLY A 390 -21.58 2.34 -17.97
C GLY A 390 -20.60 2.99 -18.95
N ASN A 391 -19.67 2.19 -19.48
CA ASN A 391 -18.66 2.63 -20.45
C ASN A 391 -19.31 3.03 -21.78
N LEU A 392 -20.30 2.28 -22.28
CA LEU A 392 -21.05 2.63 -23.49
C LEU A 392 -21.79 3.97 -23.33
N ARG A 393 -22.45 4.20 -22.19
CA ARG A 393 -23.09 5.49 -21.89
C ARG A 393 -22.06 6.62 -21.85
N LYS A 394 -20.97 6.44 -21.13
CA LYS A 394 -19.91 7.46 -21.03
C LYS A 394 -19.25 7.73 -22.38
N PHE A 395 -19.04 6.71 -23.21
CA PHE A 395 -18.49 6.84 -24.55
C PHE A 395 -19.30 7.82 -25.41
N SER A 396 -20.64 7.74 -25.36
CA SER A 396 -21.53 8.66 -26.10
C SER A 396 -21.51 10.11 -25.60
N MET A 397 -21.06 10.34 -24.36
CA MET A 397 -21.05 11.65 -23.68
C MET A 397 -19.62 12.17 -23.43
N GLN A 398 -18.61 11.50 -23.98
CA GLN A 398 -17.23 11.71 -23.59
C GLN A 398 -16.65 13.06 -24.06
N GLU A 399 -15.58 13.48 -23.41
CA GLU A 399 -14.72 14.56 -23.86
C GLU A 399 -13.57 14.01 -24.71
N PHE A 400 -12.85 14.91 -25.35
CA PHE A 400 -11.71 14.63 -26.20
C PHE A 400 -10.46 15.29 -25.63
N ARG A 401 -9.32 14.60 -25.66
CA ARG A 401 -8.06 15.11 -25.10
C ARG A 401 -7.01 15.28 -26.18
N CYS A 402 -6.23 16.35 -26.12
CA CYS A 402 -5.01 16.47 -26.93
C CYS A 402 -3.86 15.64 -26.33
N VAL A 403 -3.16 14.87 -27.17
CA VAL A 403 -2.02 14.04 -26.73
C VAL A 403 -0.83 14.87 -26.23
N LYS A 404 -0.61 16.08 -26.78
CA LYS A 404 0.54 16.93 -26.46
C LYS A 404 0.31 17.80 -25.22
N CYS A 405 -0.76 18.60 -25.21
CA CYS A 405 -0.99 19.57 -24.13
C CYS A 405 -1.99 19.10 -23.05
N ASN A 406 -2.65 17.95 -23.24
CA ASN A 406 -3.71 17.46 -22.37
C ASN A 406 -4.97 18.33 -22.24
N ASP A 407 -5.11 19.37 -23.08
CA ASP A 407 -6.34 20.16 -23.13
C ASP A 407 -7.52 19.27 -23.47
N LYS A 408 -8.62 19.51 -22.76
CA LYS A 408 -9.88 18.78 -22.90
C LYS A 408 -10.88 19.62 -23.69
N PHE A 409 -11.54 18.97 -24.64
CA PHE A 409 -12.54 19.57 -25.49
C PHE A 409 -13.84 18.77 -25.36
N ARG A 410 -14.95 19.46 -25.05
CA ARG A 410 -16.27 18.84 -25.05
C ARG A 410 -16.68 18.32 -26.43
N ARG A 411 -16.23 18.98 -27.50
CA ARG A 411 -16.44 18.59 -28.89
C ARG A 411 -15.12 18.72 -29.66
N PRO A 412 -14.82 17.82 -30.61
CA PRO A 412 -13.62 17.95 -31.41
C PRO A 412 -13.74 19.23 -32.26
N PRO A 413 -12.71 20.10 -32.28
CA PRO A 413 -12.64 21.22 -33.20
C PRO A 413 -12.76 20.74 -34.65
N LEU A 414 -13.48 21.49 -35.49
CA LEU A 414 -13.69 21.15 -36.91
C LEU A 414 -12.38 21.01 -37.70
N VAL A 415 -11.32 21.69 -37.25
CA VAL A 415 -9.97 21.59 -37.83
C VAL A 415 -9.34 20.20 -37.60
N GLY A 416 -9.89 19.36 -36.72
CA GLY A 416 -9.40 18.02 -36.41
C GLY A 416 -8.10 18.00 -35.60
N LYS A 417 -7.60 19.17 -35.18
CA LYS A 417 -6.37 19.35 -34.40
C LYS A 417 -6.65 20.22 -33.18
N CYS A 418 -5.80 20.10 -32.16
CA CYS A 418 -5.86 20.95 -30.98
C CYS A 418 -5.65 22.42 -31.38
N THR A 419 -6.55 23.29 -30.94
CA THR A 419 -6.50 24.73 -31.21
C THR A 419 -5.36 25.44 -30.48
N ASN A 420 -4.82 24.84 -29.42
CA ASN A 420 -3.75 25.43 -28.61
C ASN A 420 -2.35 25.03 -29.11
N CYS A 421 -2.12 23.74 -29.39
CA CYS A 421 -0.78 23.23 -29.72
C CYS A 421 -0.68 22.45 -31.05
N GLY A 422 -1.76 22.40 -31.85
CA GLY A 422 -1.80 21.67 -33.12
C GLY A 422 -1.70 20.14 -33.02
N GLY A 423 -1.74 19.58 -31.81
CA GLY A 423 -1.61 18.14 -31.56
C GLY A 423 -2.86 17.33 -31.94
N LYS A 424 -2.69 16.01 -32.08
CA LYS A 424 -3.79 15.07 -32.35
C LYS A 424 -4.75 15.02 -31.16
N ILE A 425 -6.04 14.97 -31.47
CA ILE A 425 -7.12 14.81 -30.51
C ILE A 425 -7.57 13.36 -30.52
N ILE A 426 -7.74 12.78 -29.33
CA ILE A 426 -8.14 11.39 -29.14
C ILE A 426 -9.36 11.31 -28.22
N PHE A 427 -10.11 10.22 -28.34
CA PHE A 427 -11.15 9.83 -27.40
C PHE A 427 -10.54 9.63 -26.00
N THR A 428 -11.31 9.99 -24.97
CA THR A 428 -10.95 9.69 -23.57
C THR A 428 -11.31 8.25 -23.20
N ILE A 429 -12.34 7.69 -23.84
CA ILE A 429 -12.78 6.31 -23.71
C ILE A 429 -12.68 5.65 -25.08
N ALA A 430 -11.81 4.65 -25.20
CA ALA A 430 -11.65 3.89 -26.44
C ALA A 430 -12.75 2.83 -26.59
N GLU A 431 -13.11 2.51 -27.83
CA GLU A 431 -14.07 1.44 -28.16
C GLU A 431 -13.73 0.11 -27.47
N GLY A 432 -12.47 -0.31 -27.51
CA GLY A 432 -12.03 -1.56 -26.89
C GLY A 432 -12.32 -1.64 -25.38
N SER A 433 -12.39 -0.50 -24.68
CA SER A 433 -12.76 -0.48 -23.25
C SER A 433 -14.23 -0.81 -23.01
N VAL A 434 -15.10 -0.54 -23.98
CA VAL A 434 -16.53 -0.87 -23.92
C VAL A 434 -16.74 -2.35 -24.24
N ILE A 435 -16.06 -2.87 -25.27
CA ILE A 435 -16.27 -4.22 -25.81
C ILE A 435 -15.57 -5.30 -24.98
N LYS A 436 -14.54 -4.94 -24.20
CA LYS A 436 -13.66 -5.86 -23.43
C LYS A 436 -14.36 -7.05 -22.76
N TYR A 437 -15.53 -6.83 -22.14
CA TYR A 437 -16.24 -7.86 -21.37
C TYR A 437 -17.44 -8.47 -22.09
N LEU A 438 -17.81 -7.98 -23.27
CA LEU A 438 -19.04 -8.40 -23.94
C LEU A 438 -18.96 -9.87 -24.42
N GLU A 439 -17.93 -10.22 -25.20
CA GLU A 439 -17.73 -11.59 -25.70
C GLU A 439 -17.50 -12.60 -24.55
N PRO A 440 -16.67 -12.32 -23.52
CA PRO A 440 -16.58 -13.17 -22.34
C PRO A 440 -17.92 -13.37 -21.60
N SER A 441 -18.75 -12.34 -21.49
CA SER A 441 -20.06 -12.43 -20.82
C SER A 441 -21.02 -13.35 -21.57
N ILE A 442 -21.03 -13.27 -22.91
CA ILE A 442 -21.87 -14.11 -23.76
C ILE A 442 -21.41 -15.58 -23.64
N SER A 443 -20.11 -15.83 -23.76
CA SER A 443 -19.54 -17.17 -23.63
C SER A 443 -19.86 -17.83 -22.28
N LEU A 444 -19.80 -17.07 -21.17
CA LEU A 444 -20.22 -17.56 -19.85
C LEU A 444 -21.72 -17.87 -19.79
N ALA A 445 -22.56 -16.99 -20.34
CA ALA A 445 -24.02 -17.14 -20.31
C ALA A 445 -24.50 -18.37 -21.10
N GLU A 446 -23.82 -18.69 -22.19
CA GLU A 446 -24.05 -19.89 -22.99
C GLU A 446 -23.60 -21.15 -22.24
N LYS A 447 -22.38 -21.15 -21.70
CA LYS A 447 -21.80 -22.32 -21.03
C LYS A 447 -22.54 -22.72 -19.75
N TYR A 448 -22.90 -21.77 -18.89
CA TYR A 448 -23.45 -22.04 -17.55
C TYR A 448 -24.95 -21.85 -17.41
N GLN A 449 -25.68 -21.81 -18.53
CA GLN A 449 -27.15 -21.77 -18.55
C GLN A 449 -27.78 -20.73 -17.61
N VAL A 450 -27.28 -19.49 -17.67
CA VAL A 450 -27.80 -18.39 -16.84
C VAL A 450 -29.25 -18.06 -17.18
N PRO A 451 -30.01 -17.37 -16.28
CA PRO A 451 -31.41 -17.05 -16.52
C PRO A 451 -31.66 -16.34 -17.86
N GLU A 452 -32.77 -16.68 -18.50
CA GLU A 452 -33.11 -16.21 -19.86
C GLU A 452 -33.15 -14.68 -19.98
N TYR A 453 -33.63 -14.00 -18.94
CA TYR A 453 -33.63 -12.53 -18.88
C TYR A 453 -32.22 -11.94 -19.02
N LEU A 454 -31.21 -12.59 -18.43
CA LEU A 454 -29.83 -12.13 -18.51
C LEU A 454 -29.25 -12.34 -19.91
N ARG A 455 -29.58 -13.46 -20.55
CA ARG A 455 -29.22 -13.73 -21.95
C ARG A 455 -29.80 -12.69 -22.90
N GLN A 456 -31.09 -12.39 -22.77
CA GLN A 456 -31.75 -11.34 -23.55
C GLN A 456 -31.15 -9.96 -23.29
N SER A 457 -30.79 -9.68 -22.04
CA SER A 457 -30.12 -8.42 -21.68
C SER A 457 -28.74 -8.28 -22.32
N LEU A 458 -27.99 -9.38 -22.46
CA LEU A 458 -26.71 -9.40 -23.16
C LEU A 458 -26.88 -9.24 -24.67
N ASP A 459 -27.85 -9.91 -25.30
CA ASP A 459 -28.16 -9.76 -26.73
C ASP A 459 -28.56 -8.31 -27.06
N LEU A 460 -29.45 -7.71 -26.26
CA LEU A 460 -29.82 -6.29 -26.43
C LEU A 460 -28.63 -5.35 -26.27
N LEU A 461 -27.72 -5.65 -25.34
CA LEU A 461 -26.50 -4.86 -25.16
C LEU A 461 -25.56 -5.02 -26.35
N GLN A 462 -25.38 -6.24 -26.84
CA GLN A 462 -24.58 -6.52 -28.02
C GLN A 462 -25.10 -5.77 -29.24
N ARG A 463 -26.40 -5.86 -29.54
CA ARG A 463 -27.04 -5.10 -30.62
C ARG A 463 -26.82 -3.59 -30.48
N ARG A 464 -26.85 -3.07 -29.26
CA ARG A 464 -26.61 -1.65 -29.00
C ARG A 464 -25.16 -1.26 -29.26
N VAL A 465 -24.20 -2.09 -28.85
CA VAL A 465 -22.77 -1.88 -29.13
C VAL A 465 -22.53 -1.93 -30.64
N GLU A 466 -23.04 -2.95 -31.33
CA GLU A 466 -22.96 -3.09 -32.79
C GLU A 466 -23.65 -1.92 -33.52
N GLY A 467 -24.74 -1.38 -32.97
CA GLY A 467 -25.41 -0.20 -33.53
C GLY A 467 -24.59 1.10 -33.40
N VAL A 468 -23.72 1.21 -32.38
CA VAL A 468 -22.88 2.40 -32.15
C VAL A 468 -21.57 2.32 -32.92
N PHE A 469 -20.91 1.16 -32.91
CA PHE A 469 -19.59 0.99 -33.52
C PHE A 469 -19.64 0.38 -34.93
N GLY A 470 -20.79 -0.17 -35.33
CA GLY A 470 -20.92 -0.98 -36.53
C GLY A 470 -20.53 -2.44 -36.28
N LYS A 471 -20.82 -3.29 -37.27
CA LYS A 471 -20.22 -4.63 -37.36
C LYS A 471 -18.96 -4.54 -38.19
N GLU A 472 -17.87 -5.14 -37.72
CA GLU A 472 -16.71 -5.36 -38.58
C GLU A 472 -17.15 -6.19 -39.79
N LYS A 473 -16.94 -5.65 -41.00
CA LYS A 473 -17.37 -6.30 -42.24
C LYS A 473 -16.55 -7.56 -42.56
N GLU A 474 -15.33 -7.65 -42.03
CA GLU A 474 -14.40 -8.76 -42.23
C GLU A 474 -13.64 -9.04 -40.92
N ARG A 475 -13.86 -10.21 -40.30
CA ARG A 475 -13.05 -10.70 -39.18
C ARG A 475 -11.87 -11.45 -39.79
N GLN A 476 -10.65 -10.95 -39.63
CA GLN A 476 -9.45 -11.65 -40.09
C GLN A 476 -9.29 -12.94 -39.25
N GLU A 477 -9.65 -14.08 -39.83
CA GLU A 477 -9.51 -15.37 -39.17
C GLU A 477 -8.10 -15.94 -39.38
N GLY A 478 -7.50 -16.46 -38.31
CA GLY A 478 -6.26 -17.22 -38.42
C GLY A 478 -6.50 -18.57 -39.10
N LEU A 479 -5.56 -19.00 -39.96
CA LEU A 479 -5.63 -20.28 -40.69
C LEU A 479 -5.87 -21.50 -39.79
N GLY A 480 -5.41 -21.48 -38.53
CA GLY A 480 -5.63 -22.58 -37.56
C GLY A 480 -7.09 -22.80 -37.15
N LYS A 481 -8.02 -21.91 -37.51
CA LYS A 481 -9.46 -22.13 -37.31
C LYS A 481 -10.07 -23.05 -38.39
N TRP A 482 -9.40 -23.19 -39.53
CA TRP A 482 -9.78 -24.04 -40.66
C TRP A 482 -9.04 -25.39 -40.67
N PHE A 483 -7.89 -25.46 -39.99
CA PHE A 483 -7.11 -26.67 -39.76
C PHE A 483 -7.12 -26.94 -38.25
N GLY A 484 -8.18 -27.59 -37.77
CA GLY A 484 -8.46 -27.82 -36.35
C GLY A 484 -7.36 -28.53 -35.57
#